data_AF-A0A4Q3SCK5-F1
#
_entry.id   AF-A0A4Q3SCK5-F1
#
_cell.length_a   1.000
_cell.length_b   1.000
_cell.length_c   1.000
_cell.angle_alpha   90.00
_cell.angle_beta   90.00
_cell.angle_gamma   90.00
#
_symmetry.space_group_name_H-M   'P 1'
#
loop_
_entity.id
_entity.type
_entity.pdbx_description
1 polymer ?
#
loop_
_entity_poly.entity_id
_entity_poly.type
_entity_poly.pdbx_seq_one_letter_code
_entity_poly.pdbx_strand_id
1 'polypeptide(L)' 'MKRGKWWIYTILVLIIIYLIGPRPSRPVYDKALPEVPQAPALETFIKNNESTHKLRPDNEARIVWA' A
#
# COMPACT_ATOMS: atom_id res chain seq x y z
N MET A 1 -4.69 -34.93 31.23
CA MET A 1 -5.57 -33.90 30.63
C MET A 1 -5.54 -34.05 29.12
N LYS A 2 -6.68 -34.35 28.49
CA LYS A 2 -6.79 -34.73 27.09
C LYS A 2 -6.38 -33.54 26.20
N ARG A 3 -5.23 -33.65 25.50
CA ARG A 3 -4.63 -32.61 24.63
C ARG A 3 -5.38 -32.40 23.30
N GLY A 4 -6.69 -32.63 23.28
CA GLY A 4 -7.50 -32.55 22.07
C GLY A 4 -8.28 -31.25 22.04
N LYS A 5 -8.17 -30.50 20.94
CA LYS A 5 -9.02 -29.34 20.53
C LYS A 5 -8.53 -27.93 20.90
N TRP A 6 -7.33 -27.72 21.47
CA TRP A 6 -6.81 -26.36 21.70
C TRP A 6 -6.70 -25.53 20.41
N TRP A 7 -6.36 -26.17 19.29
CA TRP A 7 -6.30 -25.55 17.98
C TRP A 7 -7.64 -24.95 17.50
N ILE A 8 -8.78 -25.51 17.92
CA ILE A 8 -10.11 -25.00 17.57
C ILE A 8 -10.31 -23.63 18.20
N TYR A 9 -9.92 -23.47 19.46
CA TYR A 9 -9.97 -22.18 20.15
C TYR A 9 -9.03 -21.17 19.50
N THR A 10 -7.82 -21.58 19.10
CA THR A 10 -6.90 -20.71 18.37
C THR A 10 -7.50 -20.21 17.06
N ILE A 11 -8.08 -21.10 16.25
CA ILE A 11 -8.74 -20.71 14.99
C ILE A 11 -9.93 -19.78 15.25
N LEU A 12 -10.76 -20.09 16.27
CA LEU A 12 -11.90 -19.26 16.61
C LEU A 12 -11.48 -17.84 16.99
N VAL A 13 -10.41 -17.70 17.79
CA VAL A 13 -9.86 -16.39 18.17
C VAL A 13 -9.36 -15.63 16.94
N LEU A 14 -8.66 -16.29 16.01
CA LEU A 14 -8.20 -15.65 14.77
C LEU A 14 -9.36 -15.14 13.91
N ILE A 15 -10.46 -15.92 13.81
CA ILE A 15 -11.66 -15.50 13.08
C ILE A 15 -12.27 -14.24 13.72
N ILE A 16 -12.40 -14.22 15.05
CA ILE A 16 -12.97 -13.06 15.77
C ILE A 16 -12.11 -11.81 15.53
N ILE A 17 -10.79 -11.92 15.64
CA ILE A 17 -9.86 -10.81 15.38
C ILE A 17 -10.00 -10.31 13.95
N TYR A 18 -10.08 -11.23 12.97
CA TYR A 18 -10.26 -10.86 11.57
C TYR A 18 -11.58 -10.11 11.31
N LEU A 19 -12.68 -10.54 11.92
CA LEU A 19 -13.99 -9.91 11.73
C LEU A 19 -14.11 -8.52 12.37
N ILE A 20 -13.45 -8.31 13.51
CA ILE A 20 -13.42 -7.03 14.25
C ILE A 20 -12.30 -6.10 13.72
N GLY A 21 -11.36 -6.65 12.94
CA GLY A 21 -10.23 -5.91 12.42
C GLY A 21 -10.62 -4.70 11.56
N PRO A 22 -9.72 -3.70 11.46
CA PRO A 22 -9.96 -2.50 10.66
C PRO A 22 -10.12 -2.89 9.18
N ARG A 23 -11.12 -2.30 8.53
CA ARG A 23 -11.32 -2.44 7.09
C ARG A 23 -10.61 -1.29 6.38
N PRO A 24 -9.95 -1.53 5.23
CA PRO A 24 -9.36 -0.44 4.45
C PRO A 24 -10.44 0.57 4.08
N SER A 25 -10.09 1.85 4.03
CA SER A 25 -10.97 2.89 3.53
C SER A 25 -11.39 2.58 2.10
N ARG A 26 -12.62 2.96 1.74
CA ARG A 26 -13.10 2.81 0.36
C ARG A 26 -12.12 3.54 -0.58
N PRO A 27 -11.67 2.93 -1.67
CA PRO A 27 -10.81 3.61 -2.63
C PRO A 27 -11.55 4.81 -3.23
N VAL A 28 -10.86 5.94 -3.31
CA VAL A 28 -11.36 7.15 -3.96
C VAL A 28 -10.91 7.09 -5.41
N TYR A 29 -11.85 6.89 -6.33
CA TYR A 29 -11.60 6.95 -7.77
C TYR A 29 -11.95 8.35 -8.27
N ASP A 30 -10.94 9.22 -8.31
CA ASP A 30 -11.09 10.55 -8.88
C ASP A 30 -10.95 10.50 -10.41
N LYS A 31 -11.73 11.35 -11.08
CA LYS A 31 -11.60 11.59 -12.53
C LYS A 31 -10.65 12.74 -12.83
N ALA A 32 -10.36 13.58 -11.84
CA ALA A 32 -9.35 14.60 -11.95
C ALA A 32 -7.95 13.97 -11.98
N LEU A 33 -7.08 14.54 -12.81
CA LEU A 33 -5.67 14.20 -12.75
C LEU A 33 -5.09 14.75 -11.44
N PRO A 34 -4.18 14.01 -10.78
CA PRO A 34 -3.49 14.53 -9.61
C PRO A 34 -2.68 15.76 -9.98
N GLU A 35 -2.68 16.76 -9.10
CA GLU A 35 -1.82 17.93 -9.26
C GLU A 35 -0.35 17.50 -9.14
N VAL A 36 0.41 17.76 -10.21
CA VAL A 36 1.85 17.52 -10.25
C VAL A 36 2.56 18.83 -10.60
N PRO A 37 3.73 19.08 -10.01
CA PRO A 37 4.49 20.28 -10.34
C PRO A 37 4.96 20.24 -11.80
N GLN A 38 5.04 21.41 -12.42
CA GLN A 38 5.61 21.55 -13.75
C GLN A 38 7.14 21.45 -13.70
N ALA A 39 7.76 21.17 -14.84
CA ALA A 39 9.21 21.26 -14.98
C ALA A 39 9.69 22.68 -14.60
N PRO A 40 10.78 22.83 -13.84
CA PRO A 40 11.79 21.82 -13.49
C PRO A 40 11.61 21.16 -12.10
N ALA A 41 10.48 21.41 -11.42
CA ALA A 41 10.25 20.87 -10.07
C ALA A 41 9.74 19.41 -10.08
N LEU A 42 9.33 18.91 -11.25
CA LEU A 42 8.81 17.57 -11.45
C LEU A 42 9.83 16.48 -11.09
N GLU A 43 11.09 16.66 -11.45
CA GLU A 43 12.17 15.72 -11.21
C GLU A 43 12.42 15.50 -9.72
N THR A 44 12.47 16.58 -8.94
CA THR A 44 12.63 16.52 -7.48
C THR A 44 11.41 15.91 -6.82
N PHE A 45 10.20 16.25 -7.30
CA PHE A 45 8.96 15.66 -6.82
C PHE A 45 8.93 14.14 -7.02
N ILE A 46 9.32 13.64 -8.19
CA ILE A 46 9.40 12.21 -8.48
C ILE A 46 10.43 11.54 -7.55
N LYS A 47 11.66 12.07 -7.47
CA LYS A 47 12.73 11.50 -6.62
C LYS A 47 12.33 11.40 -5.15
N ASN A 48 11.68 12.44 -4.61
CA ASN A 48 11.22 12.44 -3.23
C ASN A 48 10.18 11.34 -3.00
N ASN A 49 9.19 11.20 -3.90
CA ASN A 49 8.19 10.13 -3.80
C ASN A 49 8.83 8.73 -3.92
N GLU A 50 9.76 8.54 -4.86
CA GLU A 50 10.41 7.24 -5.07
C GLU A 50 11.30 6.85 -3.89
N SER A 51 11.99 7.80 -3.25
CA SER A 51 12.83 7.54 -2.07
C SER A 51 12.08 6.92 -0.88
N THR A 52 10.76 7.08 -0.83
CA THR A 52 9.94 6.47 0.23
C THR A 52 9.67 4.98 0.01
N HIS A 53 10.04 4.45 -1.17
CA HIS A 53 9.81 3.06 -1.56
C HIS A 53 11.11 2.38 -2.01
N LYS A 54 11.25 1.08 -1.73
CA LYS A 54 12.33 0.28 -2.30
C LYS A 54 11.91 -0.24 -3.68
N LEU A 55 12.34 0.47 -4.73
CA LEU A 55 12.09 0.05 -6.10
C LEU A 55 13.04 -1.09 -6.52
N ARG A 56 12.59 -1.91 -7.47
CA ARG A 56 13.46 -2.86 -8.17
C ARG A 56 14.44 -2.05 -9.05
N PRO A 57 15.66 -2.54 -9.32
CA PRO A 57 16.51 -1.90 -10.32
C PRO A 57 15.75 -1.72 -11.63
N ASP A 58 15.87 -0.55 -12.25
CA ASP A 58 15.24 -0.17 -13.52
C ASP A 58 13.71 0.02 -13.48
N ASN A 59 13.13 0.18 -12.29
CA ASN A 59 11.71 0.48 -12.09
C ASN A 59 11.46 1.95 -11.70
N GLU A 60 12.47 2.83 -11.77
CA GLU A 60 12.28 4.27 -11.59
C GLU A 60 11.48 4.90 -12.75
N ALA A 61 10.74 5.95 -12.45
CA ALA A 61 10.04 6.74 -13.44
C ALA A 61 11.02 7.41 -14.40
N ARG A 62 10.71 7.35 -15.70
CA ARG A 62 11.49 7.98 -16.77
C ARG A 62 10.67 9.09 -17.40
N ILE A 63 11.26 10.28 -17.49
CA ILE A 63 10.65 11.40 -18.18
C ILE A 63 11.12 11.36 -19.65
N VAL A 64 10.18 11.24 -20.58
CA VAL A 64 10.43 11.25 -22.03
C VAL A 64 9.91 12.55 -22.60
N TRP A 65 10.80 13.38 -23.14
CA TRP A 65 10.47 14.62 -23.83
C TRP A 65 10.28 14.36 -25.34
N ALA A 66 9.42 15.14 -25.98
CA ALA A 66 9.19 15.12 -27.43
C ALA A 66 9.98 16.24 -28.13
#